data_AF-A0A1P8WCX5-F1
#
_entry.id   AF-A0A1P8WCX5-F1
#
_cell.length_a   1.000
_cell.length_b   1.000
_cell.length_c   1.000
_cell.angle_alpha   90.00
_cell.angle_beta   90.00
_cell.angle_gamma   90.00
#
_symmetry.space_group_name_H-M   'P 1'
#
loop_
_entity.id
_entity.type
_entity.pdbx_description
1 polymer ?
#
loop_
_entity_poly.entity_id
_entity_poly.type
_entity_poly.pdbx_seq_one_letter_code
_entity_poly.pdbx_strand_id
1 'polypeptide(L)'
;METFTIERTALPELTFSGQLLAESIGEDTNSQSQGRIHELRVYETDDHQYIVSCHFRSPFESELSDSFVEVVDTVDEVEATLSLYDATERVDAAAFANGDASRKQSVCTVLRERFDRQVLQVLAVLNAKEPV
;
A
#
# COMPACT_ATOMS: atom_id res chain seq x y z
N MET A 1 -16.15 17.52 3.22
CA MET A 1 -14.77 17.04 3.41
C MET A 1 -14.59 16.61 4.85
N GLU A 2 -13.68 15.67 5.05
CA GLU A 2 -13.31 15.08 6.32
C GLU A 2 -11.84 15.39 6.61
N THR A 3 -11.46 15.42 7.88
CA THR A 3 -10.06 15.54 8.29
C THR A 3 -9.48 14.16 8.52
N PHE A 4 -8.35 13.88 7.89
CA PHE A 4 -7.61 12.62 8.00
C PHE A 4 -6.28 12.86 8.69
N THR A 5 -5.84 11.87 9.47
CA THR A 5 -4.48 11.80 10.01
C THR A 5 -3.90 10.45 9.62
N ILE A 6 -2.76 10.46 8.93
CA ILE A 6 -2.08 9.27 8.45
C ILE A 6 -0.70 9.17 9.11
N GLU A 7 -0.40 8.00 9.67
CA GLU A 7 0.92 7.68 10.21
C GLU A 7 1.95 7.52 9.09
N ARG A 8 3.21 7.91 9.32
CA ARG A 8 4.31 7.75 8.38
C ARG A 8 5.49 7.13 9.08
N THR A 9 6.09 6.08 8.51
CA THR A 9 7.27 5.47 9.13
C THR A 9 8.41 6.48 9.21
N ALA A 10 8.96 6.65 10.40
CA ALA A 10 10.11 7.53 10.67
C ALA A 10 9.89 9.02 10.33
N LEU A 11 8.65 9.44 10.09
CA LEU A 11 8.27 10.82 9.80
C LEU A 11 7.11 11.25 10.72
N PRO A 12 6.91 12.56 10.94
CA PRO A 12 5.71 13.04 11.65
C PRO A 12 4.44 12.56 10.96
N GLU A 13 3.35 12.41 11.69
CA GLU A 13 2.02 12.17 11.10
C GLU A 13 1.66 13.27 10.08
N LEU A 14 0.84 12.91 9.09
CA LEU A 14 0.30 13.83 8.09
C LEU A 14 -1.17 14.05 8.37
N THR A 15 -1.54 15.27 8.78
CA THR A 15 -2.94 15.68 8.95
C THR A 15 -3.36 16.61 7.82
N PHE A 16 -4.49 16.32 7.19
CA PHE A 16 -5.03 17.10 6.07
C PHE A 16 -6.56 17.01 6.04
N SER A 17 -7.20 17.92 5.31
CA SER A 17 -8.61 17.84 4.96
C SER A 17 -8.76 17.43 3.51
N GLY A 18 -9.78 16.61 3.22
CA GLY A 18 -10.02 16.12 1.88
C GLY A 18 -11.13 15.08 1.80
N GLN A 19 -10.97 14.17 0.85
CA GLN A 19 -11.84 13.01 0.65
C GLN A 19 -11.04 11.77 0.27
N LEU A 20 -11.47 10.60 0.74
CA LEU A 20 -10.96 9.32 0.27
C LEU A 20 -11.51 9.04 -1.14
N LEU A 21 -10.63 8.90 -2.13
CA LEU A 21 -11.03 8.61 -3.50
C LEU A 21 -11.18 7.13 -3.76
N ALA A 22 -10.20 6.35 -3.29
CA ALA A 22 -10.12 4.91 -3.52
C ALA A 22 -9.40 4.22 -2.37
N GLU A 23 -9.80 3.00 -2.06
CA GLU A 23 -9.08 2.14 -1.14
C GLU A 23 -9.10 0.68 -1.60
N SER A 24 -8.06 -0.05 -1.24
CA SER A 24 -8.01 -1.50 -1.34
C SER A 24 -7.29 -2.06 -0.12
N ILE A 25 -8.06 -2.74 0.73
CA ILE A 25 -7.54 -3.38 1.93
C ILE A 25 -7.24 -4.83 1.59
N GLY A 26 -5.99 -5.26 1.77
CA GLY A 26 -5.59 -6.62 1.45
C GLY A 26 -6.34 -7.61 2.34
N GLU A 27 -7.17 -8.46 1.74
CA GLU A 27 -7.85 -9.53 2.44
C GLU A 27 -6.91 -10.73 2.64
N ASP A 28 -7.01 -11.39 3.79
CA ASP A 28 -6.36 -12.69 4.04
C ASP A 28 -7.20 -13.82 3.42
N THR A 29 -7.43 -13.73 2.11
CA THR A 29 -8.17 -14.78 1.40
C THR A 29 -7.25 -16.00 1.27
N ASN A 30 -7.54 -17.02 2.08
CA ASN A 30 -7.03 -18.40 2.03
C ASN A 30 -5.69 -18.71 2.73
N SER A 31 -5.27 -17.94 3.75
CA SER A 31 -4.13 -18.31 4.63
C SER A 31 -2.78 -18.52 3.92
N GLN A 32 -2.68 -18.24 2.62
CA GLN A 32 -1.44 -18.41 1.85
C GLN A 32 -0.48 -17.23 2.05
N SER A 33 -1.00 -16.04 2.37
CA SER A 33 -0.18 -14.85 2.65
C SER A 33 0.38 -14.79 4.08
N GLN A 34 0.00 -15.76 4.92
CA GLN A 34 0.37 -15.86 6.34
C GLN A 34 0.15 -14.53 7.12
N GLY A 35 -0.88 -13.76 6.76
CA GLY A 35 -1.26 -12.53 7.47
C GLY A 35 -0.47 -11.26 7.13
N ARG A 36 0.47 -11.30 6.16
CA ARG A 36 1.06 -10.07 5.60
C ARG A 36 -0.01 -9.35 4.79
N ILE A 37 -0.24 -8.06 5.01
CA ILE A 37 -1.33 -7.28 4.37
C ILE A 37 -0.80 -5.93 3.91
N HIS A 38 -1.20 -5.50 2.71
CA HIS A 38 -1.07 -4.09 2.28
C HIS A 38 -2.45 -3.43 2.30
N GLU A 39 -2.53 -2.23 2.85
CA GLU A 39 -3.66 -1.33 2.70
C GLU A 39 -3.25 -0.18 1.79
N LEU A 40 -3.95 -0.02 0.66
CA LEU A 40 -3.74 1.09 -0.26
C LEU A 40 -4.89 2.06 -0.10
N ARG A 41 -4.59 3.35 0.04
CA ARG A 41 -5.57 4.43 0.06
C ARG A 41 -5.07 5.60 -0.77
N VAL A 42 -5.96 6.20 -1.54
CA VAL A 42 -5.71 7.43 -2.28
C VAL A 42 -6.73 8.46 -1.88
N TYR A 43 -6.26 9.63 -1.48
CA TYR A 43 -7.09 10.77 -1.07
C TYR A 43 -6.89 11.92 -2.04
N GLU A 44 -7.90 12.78 -2.15
CA GLU A 44 -7.77 14.11 -2.74
C GLU A 44 -7.89 15.14 -1.62
N THR A 45 -6.94 16.06 -1.55
CA THR A 45 -6.94 17.17 -0.59
C THR A 45 -7.81 18.32 -1.07
N ASP A 46 -8.14 19.22 -0.15
CA ASP A 46 -8.86 20.45 -0.46
C ASP A 46 -8.12 21.36 -1.48
N ASP A 47 -6.79 21.20 -1.58
CA ASP A 47 -5.91 21.94 -2.50
C ASP A 47 -5.70 21.20 -3.84
N HIS A 48 -6.52 20.19 -4.14
CA HIS A 48 -6.45 19.37 -5.36
C HIS A 48 -5.13 18.61 -5.53
N GLN A 49 -4.48 18.24 -4.43
CA GLN A 49 -3.36 17.30 -4.44
C GLN A 49 -3.86 15.90 -4.09
N TYR A 50 -3.09 14.90 -4.48
CA TYR A 50 -3.37 13.50 -4.16
C TYR A 50 -2.42 13.01 -3.08
N ILE A 51 -2.96 12.23 -2.13
CA ILE A 51 -2.16 11.55 -1.12
C ILE A 51 -2.25 10.06 -1.38
N VAL A 52 -1.11 9.43 -1.65
CA VAL A 52 -0.97 7.99 -1.83
C VAL A 52 -0.45 7.40 -0.54
N SER A 53 -1.19 6.47 0.06
CA SER A 53 -0.81 5.78 1.28
C SER A 53 -0.78 4.27 1.05
N CYS A 54 0.36 3.64 1.35
CA CYS A 54 0.56 2.20 1.36
C CYS A 54 1.01 1.77 2.75
N HIS A 55 0.16 1.02 3.45
CA HIS A 55 0.47 0.51 4.78
C HIS A 55 0.67 -1.01 4.74
N PHE A 56 1.89 -1.45 5.02
CA PHE A 56 2.25 -2.85 5.20
C PHE A 56 2.10 -3.26 6.66
N ARG A 57 1.41 -4.37 6.90
CA ARG A 57 1.34 -5.03 8.20
C ARG A 57 1.80 -6.47 8.10
N SER A 58 2.53 -6.91 9.10
CA SER A 58 2.97 -8.29 9.23
C SER A 58 2.73 -8.81 10.65
N PRO A 59 2.34 -10.10 10.83
CA PRO A 59 2.25 -10.73 12.13
C PRO A 59 3.60 -11.30 12.61
N PHE A 60 4.65 -11.23 11.80
CA PHE A 60 5.96 -11.79 12.12
C PHE A 60 6.81 -10.78 12.88
N GLU A 61 7.31 -11.13 14.06
CA GLU A 61 8.09 -10.21 14.92
C GLU A 61 9.36 -9.67 14.25
N SER A 62 9.93 -10.41 13.30
CA SER A 62 11.13 -9.98 12.57
C SER A 62 10.84 -9.04 11.39
N GLU A 63 9.56 -8.81 11.07
CA GLU A 63 9.13 -7.91 10.01
C GLU A 63 8.48 -6.67 10.61
N LEU A 64 9.00 -5.49 10.27
CA LEU A 64 8.42 -4.24 10.72
C LEU A 64 7.26 -3.84 9.80
N SER A 65 6.11 -3.54 10.41
CA SER A 65 5.04 -2.80 9.73
C SER A 65 5.56 -1.45 9.27
N ASP A 66 5.03 -0.96 8.15
CA ASP A 66 5.54 0.24 7.49
C ASP A 66 4.40 1.02 6.84
N SER A 67 4.38 2.34 7.04
CA SER A 67 3.46 3.26 6.37
C SER A 67 4.23 4.19 5.45
N PHE A 68 4.11 3.92 4.15
CA PHE A 68 4.61 4.76 3.07
C PHE A 68 3.52 5.74 2.64
N VAL A 69 3.86 7.03 2.60
CA VAL A 69 2.91 8.09 2.24
C VAL A 69 3.62 9.15 1.40
N GLU A 70 3.06 9.44 0.24
CA GLU A 70 3.55 10.49 -0.66
C GLU A 70 2.42 11.45 -1.05
N VAL A 71 2.78 12.69 -1.31
CA VAL A 71 1.88 13.74 -1.80
C VAL A 71 2.28 14.06 -3.23
N VAL A 72 1.34 13.98 -4.15
CA VAL A 72 1.56 14.18 -5.59
C VAL A 72 0.49 15.10 -6.18
N ASP A 73 0.77 15.70 -7.33
CA ASP A 73 -0.09 16.75 -7.89
C ASP A 73 -1.06 16.21 -8.96
N THR A 74 -0.82 15.00 -9.49
CA THR A 74 -1.63 14.44 -10.58
C THR A 74 -1.94 12.95 -10.39
N VAL A 75 -3.00 12.47 -11.06
CA VAL A 75 -3.35 11.04 -11.08
C VAL A 75 -2.25 10.19 -11.74
N ASP A 76 -1.58 10.69 -12.78
CA ASP A 76 -0.45 9.99 -13.41
C ASP A 76 0.71 9.76 -12.42
N GLU A 77 0.97 10.74 -11.54
CA GLU A 77 1.95 10.60 -10.48
C GLU A 77 1.53 9.61 -9.39
N VAL A 78 0.22 9.38 -9.19
CA VAL A 78 -0.27 8.31 -8.31
C VAL A 78 0.15 6.94 -8.83
N GLU A 79 -0.05 6.67 -10.13
CA GLU A 79 0.39 5.41 -10.75
C GLU A 79 1.91 5.23 -10.69
N ALA A 80 2.66 6.30 -10.99
CA ALA A 80 4.13 6.28 -10.89
C ALA A 80 4.60 5.98 -9.46
N THR A 81 3.96 6.59 -8.46
CA THR A 81 4.27 6.38 -7.04
C THR A 81 3.99 4.96 -6.60
N LEU A 82 2.82 4.40 -6.95
CA LEU A 82 2.47 3.01 -6.63
C LEU A 82 3.42 2.01 -7.30
N SER A 83 3.94 2.34 -8.48
CA SER A 83 4.89 1.50 -9.21
C SER A 83 6.30 1.48 -8.61
N LEU A 84 6.67 2.52 -7.85
CA LEU A 84 7.97 2.60 -7.15
C LEU A 84 7.98 1.83 -5.83
N TYR A 85 6.81 1.54 -5.26
CA TYR A 85 6.68 0.84 -3.99
C TYR A 85 7.02 -0.65 -4.13
N ASP A 86 8.06 -1.12 -3.44
CA ASP A 86 8.36 -2.55 -3.37
C ASP A 86 7.57 -3.23 -2.24
N ALA A 87 6.45 -3.85 -2.62
CA ALA A 87 5.58 -4.64 -1.76
C ALA A 87 6.26 -5.82 -1.04
N THR A 88 7.53 -6.10 -1.32
CA THR A 88 8.28 -7.21 -0.72
C THR A 88 9.47 -6.78 0.12
N GLU A 89 9.78 -5.48 0.17
CA GLU A 89 10.98 -4.93 0.85
C GLU A 89 11.08 -5.40 2.30
N ARG A 90 9.94 -5.41 3.01
CA ARG A 90 9.85 -5.73 4.44
C ARG A 90 9.70 -7.21 4.76
N VAL A 91 9.76 -8.09 3.75
CA VAL A 91 9.70 -9.54 3.95
C VAL A 91 11.07 -10.08 4.36
N ASP A 92 11.18 -10.49 5.62
CA ASP A 92 12.43 -10.98 6.20
C ASP A 92 12.65 -12.46 5.89
N ALA A 93 13.88 -12.82 5.53
CA ALA A 93 14.28 -14.21 5.32
C ALA A 93 14.30 -15.02 6.62
N ALA A 94 14.53 -14.39 7.78
CA ALA A 94 14.54 -15.10 9.06
C ALA A 94 13.15 -15.60 9.48
N ALA A 95 12.08 -15.03 8.92
CA ALA A 95 10.71 -15.50 9.12
C ALA A 95 10.44 -16.90 8.51
N PHE A 96 11.37 -17.43 7.71
CA PHE A 96 11.26 -18.73 7.07
C PHE A 96 12.20 -19.74 7.75
N ALA A 97 11.68 -20.91 8.13
CA ALA A 97 12.48 -21.96 8.77
C ALA A 97 13.73 -22.28 7.94
N ASN A 98 14.91 -22.17 8.56
CA ASN A 98 16.23 -22.36 7.95
C ASN A 98 16.58 -21.41 6.78
N GLY A 99 15.91 -20.26 6.64
CA GLY A 99 16.21 -19.31 5.55
C GLY A 99 15.88 -19.86 4.16
N ASP A 100 14.83 -20.68 4.05
CA ASP A 100 14.39 -21.28 2.78
C ASP A 100 14.05 -20.20 1.74
N ALA A 101 15.02 -19.94 0.87
CA ALA A 101 14.93 -18.93 -0.18
C ALA A 101 13.81 -19.22 -1.19
N SER A 102 13.50 -20.49 -1.44
CA SER A 102 12.43 -20.87 -2.37
C SER A 102 11.07 -20.52 -1.79
N ARG A 103 10.89 -20.78 -0.48
CA ARG A 103 9.66 -20.40 0.22
C ARG A 103 9.51 -18.89 0.32
N LYS A 104 10.60 -18.15 0.60
CA LYS A 104 10.59 -16.68 0.57
C LYS A 104 10.17 -16.19 -0.81
N GLN A 105 10.78 -16.69 -1.87
CA GLN A 105 10.46 -16.28 -3.24
C GLN A 105 8.98 -16.51 -3.57
N SER A 106 8.42 -17.67 -3.21
CA SER A 106 6.99 -17.96 -3.42
C SER A 106 6.09 -16.98 -2.68
N VAL A 107 6.41 -16.65 -1.41
CA VAL A 107 5.63 -15.67 -0.64
C VAL A 107 5.73 -14.27 -1.24
N CYS A 108 6.94 -13.81 -1.59
CA CYS A 108 7.15 -12.52 -2.23
C CYS A 108 6.42 -12.42 -3.58
N THR A 109 6.37 -13.51 -4.35
CA THR A 109 5.65 -13.57 -5.63
C THR A 109 4.15 -13.37 -5.41
N VAL A 110 3.53 -14.13 -4.51
CA VAL A 110 2.10 -14.01 -4.19
C VAL A 110 1.78 -12.63 -3.60
N LEU A 111 2.67 -12.08 -2.77
CA LEU A 111 2.50 -10.77 -2.17
C LEU A 111 2.49 -9.66 -3.22
N ARG A 112 3.42 -9.73 -4.19
CA ARG A 112 3.48 -8.80 -5.32
C ARG A 112 2.27 -8.92 -6.23
N GLU A 113 1.89 -10.13 -6.65
CA GLU A 113 0.69 -10.36 -7.47
C GLU A 113 -0.59 -9.87 -6.80
N ARG A 114 -0.69 -9.95 -5.47
CA ARG A 114 -1.81 -9.34 -4.75
C ARG A 114 -1.72 -7.82 -4.76
N PHE A 115 -0.57 -7.25 -4.45
CA PHE A 115 -0.38 -5.80 -4.45
C PHE A 115 -0.69 -5.20 -5.83
N ASP A 116 -0.21 -5.81 -6.91
CA ASP A 116 -0.49 -5.39 -8.30
C ASP A 116 -2.01 -5.38 -8.58
N ARG A 117 -2.76 -6.38 -8.09
CA ARG A 117 -4.23 -6.38 -8.19
C ARG A 117 -4.87 -5.25 -7.40
N GLN A 118 -4.36 -4.92 -6.22
CA GLN A 118 -4.86 -3.79 -5.42
C GLN A 118 -4.59 -2.46 -6.13
N VAL A 119 -3.41 -2.29 -6.71
CA VAL A 119 -3.07 -1.11 -7.54
C VAL A 119 -4.05 -0.98 -8.69
N LEU A 120 -4.29 -2.04 -9.45
CA LEU A 120 -5.27 -2.02 -10.56
C LEU A 120 -6.67 -1.64 -10.10
N GLN A 121 -7.12 -2.12 -8.93
CA GLN A 121 -8.42 -1.75 -8.36
C GLN A 121 -8.49 -0.26 -8.01
N VAL A 122 -7.45 0.27 -7.36
CA VAL A 122 -7.36 1.68 -6.98
C VAL A 122 -7.35 2.58 -8.22
N LEU A 123 -6.50 2.28 -9.20
CA LEU A 123 -6.40 3.04 -10.45
C LEU A 123 -7.69 3.00 -11.27
N ALA A 124 -8.40 1.85 -11.29
CA ALA A 124 -9.69 1.75 -11.96
C ALA A 124 -10.74 2.70 -11.36
N VAL A 125 -10.74 2.87 -10.03
CA VAL A 125 -11.65 3.81 -9.35
C VAL A 125 -11.26 5.26 -9.64
N LEU A 126 -9.96 5.58 -9.65
CA LEU A 126 -9.47 6.93 -9.95
C LEU A 126 -9.82 7.34 -11.38
N ASN A 127 -9.53 6.49 -12.37
CA ASN A 127 -9.78 6.77 -13.78
C ASN A 127 -11.28 6.83 -14.12
N ALA A 128 -12.15 6.16 -13.35
CA ALA A 128 -13.59 6.25 -13.54
C ALA A 128 -14.20 7.56 -13.00
N LYS A 129 -13.45 8.31 -12.17
CA LYS A 129 -13.90 9.57 -11.58
C LYS A 129 -13.53 10.80 -12.43
N GLU A 130 -12.65 10.66 -13.41
CA GLU A 130 -12.37 11.74 -14.36
C GLU A 130 -13.52 11.89 -15.38
N PRO A 131 -14.21 13.03 -15.44
CA PRO A 131 -15.07 13.33 -16.58
C PRO A 131 -14.20 13.61 -17.80
N VAL A 132 -14.43 12.85 -18.88
CA VAL A 132 -13.88 13.11 -20.23
C VAL A 132 -14.34 14.48 -20.75
#